data_AF-A0A660U2N1-F1
#
_entry.id   AF-A0A660U2N1-F1
#
_cell.length_a   1.000
_cell.length_b   1.000
_cell.length_c   1.000
_cell.angle_alpha   90.00
_cell.angle_beta   90.00
_cell.angle_gamma   90.00
#
_symmetry.space_group_name_H-M   'P 1'
#
loop_
_entity.id
_entity.type
_entity.pdbx_description
1 polymer ?
#
loop_
_entity_poly.entity_id
_entity_poly.type
_entity_poly.pdbx_seq_one_letter_code
_entity_poly.pdbx_strand_id
1 'polypeptide(L)' 'MRKRFAQEGLEAALNDRPRPGAKPKLDEKGEAFLIALACSDPPKGRECWTMQLLAVLKKAGLNPGRKSSGV' A
#
# COMPACT_ATOMS: atom_id res chain seq x y z
N MET A 1 -3.63 34.18 -10.18
CA MET A 1 -3.73 34.27 -8.71
C MET A 1 -4.89 35.15 -8.21
N ARG A 2 -6.08 35.18 -8.85
CA ARG A 2 -7.21 36.03 -8.38
C ARG A 2 -8.60 35.36 -8.32
N LYS A 3 -8.82 34.24 -9.04
CA LYS A 3 -10.15 33.58 -9.09
C LYS A 3 -10.63 33.11 -7.71
N ARG A 4 -9.79 32.40 -6.94
CA ARG A 4 -10.15 31.91 -5.59
C ARG A 4 -10.46 33.06 -4.63
N PHE A 5 -9.64 34.10 -4.61
CA PHE A 5 -9.88 35.29 -3.77
C PHE A 5 -11.22 35.97 -4.07
N ALA A 6 -11.53 36.16 -5.36
CA ALA A 6 -12.78 36.81 -5.77
C ALA A 6 -14.05 35.99 -5.49
N GLN A 7 -13.93 34.66 -5.36
CA GLN A 7 -15.08 33.76 -5.20
C GLN A 7 -15.25 33.25 -3.76
N GLU A 8 -14.16 33.08 -3.03
CA GLU A 8 -14.11 32.34 -1.75
C GLU A 8 -13.43 33.16 -0.63
N GLY A 9 -12.93 34.36 -0.93
CA GLY A 9 -12.33 35.28 0.06
C GLY A 9 -10.84 35.04 0.34
N LEU A 10 -10.28 35.85 1.25
CA LEU A 10 -8.86 35.84 1.61
C LEU A 10 -8.41 34.48 2.16
N GLU A 11 -9.14 33.96 3.14
CA GLU A 11 -8.78 32.71 3.82
C GLU A 11 -8.72 31.51 2.87
N ALA A 12 -9.67 31.37 1.95
CA ALA A 12 -9.68 30.27 0.98
C ALA A 12 -8.64 30.44 -0.15
N ALA A 13 -8.17 31.67 -0.38
CA ALA A 13 -7.10 31.94 -1.32
C ALA A 13 -5.71 31.64 -0.72
N LEU A 14 -5.56 31.81 0.59
CA LEU A 14 -4.32 31.57 1.34
C LEU A 14 -4.17 30.12 1.79
N ASN A 15 -5.27 29.43 2.10
CA ASN A 15 -5.24 28.08 2.65
C ASN A 15 -5.63 27.03 1.62
N ASP A 16 -4.92 25.90 1.62
CA ASP A 16 -5.32 24.74 0.85
C ASP A 16 -6.53 24.04 1.48
N ARG A 17 -7.37 23.45 0.61
CA ARG A 17 -8.54 22.70 1.09
C ARG A 17 -8.08 21.42 1.80
N PRO A 18 -8.81 20.97 2.83
CA PRO A 18 -8.58 19.67 3.42
C PRO A 18 -8.57 18.59 2.34
N ARG A 19 -7.48 17.84 2.23
CA ARG A 19 -7.36 16.70 1.31
C ARG A 19 -7.57 15.43 2.14
N PRO A 20 -8.81 14.93 2.27
CA PRO A 20 -9.01 13.62 2.87
C PRO A 20 -8.22 12.60 2.04
N GLY A 21 -7.30 11.89 2.69
CA GLY A 21 -6.49 10.86 2.05
C GLY A 21 -7.37 9.77 1.45
N ALA A 22 -6.81 9.01 0.49
CA ALA A 22 -7.50 7.85 -0.03
C ALA A 22 -7.77 6.84 1.08
N LYS A 23 -8.92 6.16 1.01
CA LYS A 23 -9.22 5.06 1.93
C LYS A 23 -8.16 3.96 1.79
N PRO A 24 -7.70 3.34 2.88
CA PRO A 24 -6.81 2.19 2.82
C PRO A 24 -7.39 1.10 1.93
N LYS A 25 -6.54 0.50 1.07
CA LYS A 25 -6.92 -0.60 0.17
C LYS A 25 -6.87 -1.97 0.84
N LEU A 26 -6.29 -2.03 2.04
CA LEU A 26 -6.07 -3.24 2.82
C LEU A 26 -6.76 -3.06 4.15
N ASP A 27 -7.46 -4.11 4.56
CA ASP A 27 -7.91 -4.30 5.93
C ASP A 27 -6.76 -4.86 6.78
N GLU A 28 -6.94 -4.88 8.10
CA GLU A 28 -5.94 -5.35 9.06
C GLU A 28 -5.44 -6.77 8.73
N LYS A 29 -6.34 -7.66 8.30
CA LYS A 29 -6.02 -9.03 7.90
C LYS A 29 -5.17 -9.06 6.64
N GLY A 30 -5.52 -8.25 5.63
CA GLY A 30 -4.75 -8.13 4.40
C GLY A 30 -3.35 -7.56 4.63
N GLU A 31 -3.20 -6.63 5.56
CA GLU A 31 -1.91 -6.09 5.97
C GLU A 31 -1.05 -7.14 6.67
N ALA A 32 -1.60 -7.84 7.68
CA ALA A 32 -0.88 -8.90 8.40
C ALA A 32 -0.43 -10.03 7.45
N PHE A 33 -1.26 -10.42 6.50
CA PHE A 33 -0.90 -11.41 5.48
C PHE A 33 0.26 -10.93 4.60
N LEU A 34 0.22 -9.69 4.12
CA LEU A 34 1.30 -9.14 3.29
C LEU A 34 2.62 -9.02 4.05
N ILE A 35 2.58 -8.65 5.32
CA ILE A 35 3.77 -8.59 6.18
C ILE A 35 4.37 -9.98 6.33
N ALA A 36 3.57 -10.98 6.72
CA ALA A 36 4.05 -12.36 6.87
C ALA A 36 4.66 -12.91 5.57
N LEU A 37 4.07 -12.55 4.43
CA LEU A 37 4.52 -12.92 3.10
C LEU A 37 5.86 -12.27 2.74
N ALA A 38 5.98 -10.95 2.94
CA ALA A 38 7.22 -10.22 2.66
C ALA A 38 8.39 -10.68 3.53
N CYS A 39 8.12 -11.21 4.73
CA CYS A 39 9.11 -11.81 5.61
C CYS A 39 9.47 -13.27 5.27
N SER A 40 8.83 -13.89 4.27
CA SER A 40 9.10 -15.26 3.82
C SER A 40 10.05 -15.29 2.61
N ASP A 41 10.55 -16.47 2.26
CA ASP A 41 11.39 -16.61 1.06
C ASP A 41 10.57 -16.36 -0.22
N PRO A 42 11.14 -15.61 -1.19
CA PRO A 42 10.50 -15.43 -2.48
C PRO A 42 10.35 -16.76 -3.22
N PRO A 43 9.35 -16.89 -4.12
CA PRO A 43 9.15 -18.11 -4.88
C PRO A 43 10.35 -18.40 -5.79
N LYS A 44 10.57 -19.70 -6.06
CA LYS A 44 11.71 -20.20 -6.85
C LYS A 44 11.92 -19.40 -8.14
N GLY A 45 13.18 -19.04 -8.40
CA GLY A 45 13.57 -18.28 -9.58
C GLY A 45 13.45 -16.76 -9.44
N ARG A 46 13.16 -16.25 -8.23
CA ARG A 46 13.25 -14.83 -7.91
C ARG A 46 14.10 -14.58 -6.67
N GLU A 47 14.88 -13.53 -6.72
CA GLU A 47 15.77 -13.12 -5.63
C GLU A 47 15.02 -12.32 -4.55
N CYS A 48 13.86 -11.73 -4.87
CA CYS A 48 13.10 -10.91 -3.94
C CYS A 48 11.60 -10.84 -4.24
N TRP A 49 10.83 -10.39 -3.24
CA TRP A 49 9.42 -10.05 -3.38
C TRP A 49 9.24 -8.76 -4.18
N THR A 50 8.43 -8.80 -5.23
CA THR A 50 8.00 -7.61 -5.97
C THR A 50 6.53 -7.31 -5.67
N MET A 51 6.13 -6.05 -5.76
CA MET A 51 4.73 -5.64 -5.53
C MET A 51 3.73 -6.37 -6.45
N GLN A 52 4.14 -6.67 -7.68
CA GLN A 52 3.32 -7.44 -8.63
C GLN A 52 3.12 -8.89 -8.16
N LEU A 53 4.16 -9.50 -7.59
CA LEU A 53 4.12 -10.88 -7.10
C LEU A 53 3.21 -11.00 -5.86
N LEU A 54 3.30 -10.02 -4.95
CA LEU A 54 2.41 -9.92 -3.80
C LEU A 54 0.94 -9.74 -4.23
N ALA A 55 0.70 -8.94 -5.29
CA ALA A 55 -0.64 -8.73 -5.82
C ALA A 55 -1.24 -9.98 -6.46
N VAL A 56 -0.45 -10.79 -7.16
CA VAL A 56 -0.90 -12.05 -7.78
C VAL A 56 -1.19 -13.11 -6.71
N LEU A 57 -0.37 -13.21 -5.65
CA LEU A 57 -0.60 -14.18 -4.58
C LEU A 57 -1.86 -13.92 -3.76
N LYS A 58 -2.19 -12.64 -3.51
CA LYS A 58 -3.49 -12.29 -2.88
C LYS A 58 -4.67 -12.86 -3.69
N LYS A 59 -4.57 -12.93 -5.02
CA LYS A 59 -5.62 -13.52 -5.87
C LYS A 59 -5.60 -15.04 -5.87
N ALA A 60 -4.42 -15.65 -5.75
CA ALA A 60 -4.25 -17.10 -5.89
C ALA A 60 -4.51 -17.88 -4.59
N GLY A 61 -4.67 -17.23 -3.43
CA GLY A 61 -4.91 -17.91 -2.15
C GLY A 61 -3.77 -18.84 -1.70
N LEU A 62 -2.59 -18.71 -2.29
CA LEU A 62 -1.45 -19.58 -2.07
C LEU A 62 -0.62 -19.04 -0.89
N ASN A 63 -0.44 -19.85 0.15
CA ASN A 63 0.41 -19.54 1.29
C ASN A 63 1.80 -20.13 1.01
N PRO A 64 2.84 -19.33 0.71
CA PRO A 64 4.19 -19.87 0.56
C PRO A 64 4.67 -20.32 1.93
N GLY A 65 4.64 -21.64 2.12
CA GLY A 65 5.06 -22.29 3.34
C GLY A 65 6.48 -21.89 3.71
N ARG A 66 6.62 -21.41 4.94
CA ARG A 66 7.85 -21.26 5.71
C ARG A 66 8.83 -22.41 5.39
N LYS A 67 10.06 -22.10 5.01
CA LYS A 67 11.19 -23.00 5.31
C LYS A 67 12.13 -22.28 6.28
N SER A 68 12.39 -22.96 7.38
CA SER A 68 13.33 -22.55 8.41
C SER A 68 14.75 -22.89 8.00
N SER A 69 15.67 -22.02 8.41
CA SER A 69 16.99 -22.29 9.00
C SER A 69 18.20 -22.01 8.10
N GLY A 70 19.14 -21.23 8.68
CA GLY A 70 20.44 -20.92 8.10
C GLY A 70 21.27 -19.87 8.85
N VAL A 71 21.26 -19.83 10.19
CA VAL A 71 22.42 -19.62 11.09
C VAL A 71 22.11 -20.34 12.40
#